data_AF-A0A3P7M948-F1
#
_entry.id   AF-A0A3P7M948-F1
#
_cell.length_a   1.000
_cell.length_b   1.000
_cell.length_c   1.000
_cell.angle_alpha   90.00
_cell.angle_beta   90.00
_cell.angle_gamma   90.00
#
_symmetry.space_group_name_H-M   'P 1'
#
loop_
_entity.id
_entity.type
_entity.pdbx_description
1 polymer ?
#
loop_
_entity_poly.entity_id
_entity_poly.type
_entity_poly.pdbx_seq_one_letter_code
_entity_poly.pdbx_strand_id
1 'polypeptide(L)'
;MLKAVAFARKAGCDSFVAVGGGSVIDTTKAAALYCSNPEADFYDYVCPPFGKNLVPKNPMLPLIAVPTTAGTGSETTGAAIMDLPKHECKSGIRQRCIKPILAIVDPDNIKSMPRNVAIYSGFDVLCHALESYTALPYNKRVPRPSRPDLRPLYQGSNPISDVWSLEALRIIGKYFRRSVADSSDEEARQNMLLASTFAGVGFGNAGVHLCHGLSYPIR
;
A
#
# COMPACT_ATOMS: atom_id res chain seq x y z
N MET A 1 1.74 -15.00 4.23
CA MET A 1 3.08 -14.52 3.84
C MET A 1 4.20 -15.55 3.99
N LEU A 2 4.49 -16.12 5.17
CA LEU A 2 5.60 -17.08 5.35
C LEU A 2 5.61 -18.25 4.34
N LYS A 3 4.44 -18.82 4.01
CA LYS A 3 4.33 -19.87 2.98
C LYS A 3 4.81 -19.40 1.60
N ALA A 4 4.49 -18.16 1.22
CA ALA A 4 4.93 -17.57 -0.05
C ALA A 4 6.44 -17.31 -0.07
N VAL A 5 7.01 -16.84 1.05
CA VAL A 5 8.46 -16.70 1.22
C VAL A 5 9.16 -18.05 1.02
N ALA A 6 8.70 -19.09 1.72
CA ALA A 6 9.30 -20.43 1.64
C ALA A 6 9.20 -21.02 0.22
N PHE A 7 8.05 -20.86 -0.43
CA PHE A 7 7.86 -21.27 -1.82
C PHE A 7 8.84 -20.57 -2.76
N ALA A 8 8.92 -19.24 -2.70
CA ALA A 8 9.77 -18.45 -3.58
C ALA A 8 11.26 -18.77 -3.40
N ARG A 9 11.72 -18.95 -2.15
CA ARG A 9 13.09 -19.40 -1.86
C ARG A 9 13.38 -20.77 -2.45
N LYS A 10 12.47 -21.75 -2.26
CA LYS A 10 12.63 -23.11 -2.80
C LYS A 10 12.66 -23.11 -4.33
N ALA A 11 11.84 -22.28 -4.97
CA ALA A 11 11.78 -22.16 -6.41
C ALA A 11 12.97 -21.41 -7.01
N GLY A 12 13.78 -20.73 -6.19
CA GLY A 12 14.90 -19.92 -6.66
C GLY A 12 14.46 -18.71 -7.48
N CYS A 13 13.30 -18.11 -7.16
CA CYS A 13 12.77 -16.96 -7.88
C CYS A 13 13.72 -15.76 -7.78
N ASP A 14 14.03 -15.14 -8.93
CA ASP A 14 14.85 -13.93 -9.06
C ASP A 14 14.03 -12.67 -9.31
N SER A 15 12.74 -12.83 -9.66
CA SER A 15 11.82 -11.76 -10.05
C SER A 15 10.37 -12.18 -9.77
N PHE A 16 9.49 -11.18 -9.65
CA PHE A 16 8.11 -11.38 -9.19
C PHE A 16 7.11 -10.56 -10.01
N VAL A 17 5.92 -11.13 -10.20
CA VAL A 17 4.74 -10.44 -10.73
C VAL A 17 3.58 -10.67 -9.77
N ALA A 18 3.01 -9.60 -9.23
CA ALA A 18 1.82 -9.67 -8.39
C ALA A 18 0.59 -9.25 -9.18
N VAL A 19 -0.35 -10.17 -9.39
CA VAL A 19 -1.65 -9.88 -10.03
C VAL A 19 -2.75 -10.07 -8.99
N GLY A 20 -3.35 -8.98 -8.53
CA GLY A 20 -4.40 -9.05 -7.52
C GLY A 20 -4.64 -7.73 -6.79
N GLY A 21 -5.42 -7.78 -5.71
CA GLY A 21 -5.55 -6.66 -4.78
C GLY A 21 -4.36 -6.53 -3.82
N GLY A 22 -4.48 -5.62 -2.85
CA GLY A 22 -3.41 -5.31 -1.90
C GLY A 22 -2.84 -6.52 -1.15
N SER A 23 -3.68 -7.48 -0.76
CA SER A 23 -3.21 -8.70 -0.06
C SER A 23 -2.23 -9.54 -0.90
N VAL A 24 -2.44 -9.62 -2.22
CA VAL A 24 -1.56 -10.35 -3.14
C VAL A 24 -0.26 -9.57 -3.32
N ILE A 25 -0.37 -8.26 -3.55
CA ILE A 25 0.79 -7.38 -3.75
C ILE A 25 1.67 -7.37 -2.50
N ASP A 26 1.09 -7.20 -1.32
CA ASP A 26 1.82 -7.16 -0.03
C ASP A 26 2.48 -8.50 0.29
N THR A 27 1.79 -9.61 0.00
CA THR A 27 2.37 -10.95 0.16
C THR A 27 3.57 -11.16 -0.76
N THR A 28 3.47 -10.67 -2.00
CA THR A 28 4.54 -10.79 -3.00
C THR A 28 5.72 -9.89 -2.65
N LYS A 29 5.47 -8.67 -2.14
CA LYS A 29 6.51 -7.78 -1.61
C LYS A 29 7.32 -8.47 -0.51
N ALA A 30 6.63 -9.10 0.45
CA ALA A 30 7.30 -9.85 1.50
C ALA A 30 8.12 -11.02 0.92
N ALA A 31 7.54 -11.82 0.01
CA ALA A 31 8.26 -12.92 -0.63
C ALA A 31 9.55 -12.43 -1.31
N ALA A 32 9.47 -11.38 -2.12
CA ALA A 32 10.60 -10.81 -2.83
C ALA A 32 11.66 -10.21 -1.88
N LEU A 33 11.25 -9.60 -0.75
CA LEU A 33 12.17 -9.02 0.23
C LEU A 33 12.95 -10.10 1.00
N TYR A 34 12.26 -11.14 1.46
CA TYR A 34 12.90 -12.21 2.22
C TYR A 34 13.67 -13.19 1.32
N CYS A 35 13.45 -13.20 0.00
CA CYS A 35 14.33 -13.91 -0.92
C CYS A 35 15.67 -13.19 -1.10
N SER A 36 15.70 -11.85 -1.19
CA SER A 36 16.97 -11.10 -1.23
C SER A 36 17.69 -11.01 0.11
N ASN A 37 17.00 -11.31 1.22
CA ASN A 37 17.57 -11.32 2.57
C ASN A 37 17.32 -12.70 3.24
N PRO A 38 18.03 -13.77 2.82
CA PRO A 38 17.74 -15.15 3.24
C PRO A 38 17.94 -15.39 4.75
N GLU A 39 18.93 -14.71 5.35
CA GLU A 39 19.30 -14.84 6.77
C GLU A 39 18.40 -14.05 7.72
N ALA A 40 17.48 -13.22 7.21
CA ALA A 40 16.62 -12.39 8.05
C ALA A 40 15.49 -13.21 8.67
N ASP A 41 15.23 -12.98 9.96
CA ASP A 41 14.01 -13.45 10.60
C ASP A 41 12.81 -12.64 10.11
N PHE A 42 11.63 -13.24 10.10
CA PHE A 42 10.42 -12.56 9.68
C PHE A 42 10.14 -11.29 10.49
N TYR A 43 10.33 -11.30 11.80
CA TYR A 43 10.06 -10.12 12.64
C TYR A 43 11.17 -9.06 12.59
N ASP A 44 12.27 -9.29 11.88
CA ASP A 44 13.32 -8.28 11.73
C ASP A 44 12.80 -7.03 11.00
N TYR A 45 11.97 -7.20 9.97
CA TYR A 45 11.47 -6.08 9.14
C TYR A 45 10.05 -5.63 9.48
N VAL A 46 9.33 -6.39 10.32
CA VAL A 46 8.00 -6.02 10.79
C VAL A 46 8.10 -4.79 11.70
N CYS A 47 7.14 -3.87 11.59
CA CYS A 47 7.10 -2.67 12.39
C CYS A 47 6.83 -2.96 13.89
N PRO A 48 7.38 -2.12 14.79
CA PRO A 48 7.04 -2.11 16.21
C PRO A 48 5.53 -1.89 16.41
N PRO A 49 4.95 -2.41 17.51
CA PRO A 49 5.65 -3.05 18.64
C PRO A 49 5.98 -4.54 18.44
N PHE A 50 5.59 -5.15 17.31
CA PHE A 50 5.69 -6.60 17.12
C PHE A 50 7.02 -7.06 16.50
N GLY A 51 7.68 -6.19 15.73
CA GLY A 51 8.97 -6.47 15.11
C GLY A 51 10.01 -5.38 15.38
N LYS A 52 11.19 -5.53 14.76
CA LYS A 52 12.37 -4.71 15.04
C LYS A 52 12.55 -3.51 14.12
N ASN A 53 11.79 -3.41 13.03
CA ASN A 53 11.95 -2.41 11.97
C ASN A 53 13.37 -2.27 11.39
N LEU A 54 14.15 -3.34 11.35
CA LEU A 54 15.51 -3.27 10.83
C LEU A 54 15.50 -2.83 9.36
N VAL A 55 16.49 -2.03 8.98
CA VAL A 55 16.69 -1.66 7.58
C VAL A 55 17.21 -2.89 6.82
N PRO A 56 16.55 -3.36 5.76
CA PRO A 56 17.03 -4.49 4.98
C PRO A 56 18.43 -4.24 4.41
N LYS A 57 19.27 -5.28 4.40
CA LYS A 57 20.63 -5.20 3.84
C LYS A 57 20.58 -5.10 2.32
N ASN A 58 19.71 -5.92 1.72
CA ASN A 58 19.47 -5.94 0.29
C ASN A 58 18.07 -5.38 -0.01
N PRO A 59 17.89 -4.62 -1.11
CA PRO A 59 16.56 -4.24 -1.57
C PRO A 59 15.75 -5.47 -1.97
N MET A 60 14.43 -5.32 -2.08
CA MET A 60 13.55 -6.37 -2.58
C MET A 60 13.96 -6.79 -4.01
N LEU A 61 13.82 -8.07 -4.33
CA LEU A 61 13.96 -8.52 -5.73
C LEU A 61 12.95 -7.82 -6.65
N PRO A 62 13.23 -7.67 -7.96
CA PRO A 62 12.34 -6.99 -8.91
C PRO A 62 10.89 -7.48 -8.82
N LEU A 63 9.96 -6.53 -8.67
CA LEU A 63 8.52 -6.79 -8.59
C LEU A 63 7.74 -5.87 -9.52
N ILE A 64 6.94 -6.46 -10.41
CA ILE A 64 5.90 -5.77 -11.18
C ILE A 64 4.54 -6.02 -10.49
N ALA A 65 3.77 -4.96 -10.25
CA ALA A 65 2.45 -5.05 -9.64
C ALA A 65 1.35 -4.74 -10.67
N VAL A 66 0.30 -5.56 -10.67
CA VAL A 66 -0.87 -5.44 -11.56
C VAL A 66 -2.12 -5.44 -10.66
N PRO A 67 -2.59 -4.26 -10.22
CA PRO A 67 -3.73 -4.16 -9.33
C PRO A 67 -5.02 -4.63 -10.02
N THR A 68 -5.80 -5.47 -9.33
CA THR A 68 -7.14 -5.92 -9.77
C THR A 68 -8.26 -5.33 -8.92
N THR A 69 -7.95 -4.30 -8.12
CA THR A 69 -8.90 -3.58 -7.27
C THR A 69 -8.56 -2.10 -7.24
N ALA A 70 -9.58 -1.24 -7.26
CA ALA A 70 -9.41 0.21 -7.09
C ALA A 70 -9.56 0.61 -5.61
N GLY A 71 -8.50 0.42 -4.81
CA GLY A 71 -8.51 0.71 -3.36
C GLY A 71 -7.13 1.01 -2.78
N THR A 72 -6.38 -0.04 -2.47
CA THR A 72 -5.21 0.02 -1.57
C THR A 72 -4.06 0.91 -2.04
N GLY A 73 -3.91 1.12 -3.36
CA GLY A 73 -2.72 1.78 -3.92
C GLY A 73 -1.40 1.06 -3.61
N SER A 74 -1.45 -0.21 -3.18
CA SER A 74 -0.25 -0.94 -2.75
C SER A 74 0.81 -1.01 -3.85
N GLU A 75 0.42 -1.03 -5.11
CA GLU A 75 1.31 -1.02 -6.27
C GLU A 75 2.27 0.19 -6.30
N THR A 76 1.96 1.29 -5.58
CA THR A 76 2.80 2.49 -5.55
C THR A 76 3.55 2.72 -4.24
N THR A 77 3.39 1.86 -3.23
CA THR A 77 3.89 2.11 -1.87
C THR A 77 5.03 1.20 -1.43
N GLY A 78 5.87 1.71 -0.52
CA GLY A 78 6.89 0.95 0.20
C GLY A 78 6.35 0.25 1.46
N ALA A 79 5.08 -0.12 1.49
CA ALA A 79 4.46 -0.81 2.61
C ALA A 79 3.93 -2.18 2.19
N ALA A 80 3.95 -3.14 3.12
CA ALA A 80 3.26 -4.42 2.99
C ALA A 80 2.52 -4.69 4.31
N ILE A 81 1.19 -4.74 4.26
CA ILE A 81 0.32 -4.93 5.42
C ILE A 81 -0.03 -6.42 5.55
N MET A 82 -0.08 -6.89 6.79
CA MET A 82 -0.32 -8.29 7.13
C MET A 82 -1.14 -8.41 8.40
N ASP A 83 -2.00 -9.42 8.43
CA ASP A 83 -2.58 -9.89 9.69
C ASP A 83 -1.52 -10.62 10.52
N LEU A 84 -1.51 -10.35 11.82
CA LEU A 84 -0.75 -11.08 12.82
C LEU A 84 -1.73 -11.88 13.69
N PRO A 85 -2.03 -13.15 13.33
CA PRO A 85 -3.08 -13.92 14.00
C PRO A 85 -2.94 -13.99 15.53
N LYS A 86 -1.71 -14.17 16.01
CA LYS A 86 -1.36 -14.26 17.44
C LYS A 86 -1.61 -12.99 18.25
N HIS A 87 -1.69 -11.84 17.58
CA HIS A 87 -1.89 -10.53 18.22
C HIS A 87 -3.25 -9.92 17.91
N GLU A 88 -4.10 -10.64 17.17
CA GLU A 88 -5.45 -10.21 16.80
C GLU A 88 -5.51 -8.84 16.12
N CYS A 89 -4.44 -8.48 15.40
CA CYS A 89 -4.31 -7.18 14.78
C CYS A 89 -3.56 -7.27 13.45
N LYS A 90 -3.54 -6.15 12.74
CA LYS A 90 -2.68 -5.92 11.58
C LYS A 90 -1.40 -5.20 11.97
N SER A 91 -0.31 -5.57 11.28
CA SER A 91 0.94 -4.81 11.27
C SER A 91 1.44 -4.75 9.82
N GLY A 92 2.67 -4.29 9.61
CA GLY A 92 3.27 -4.33 8.29
C GLY A 92 4.77 -4.13 8.30
N ILE A 93 5.34 -4.24 7.10
CA ILE A 93 6.71 -3.86 6.79
C ILE A 93 6.62 -2.51 6.08
N ARG A 94 7.44 -1.53 6.50
CA ARG A 94 7.48 -0.18 5.91
C ARG A 94 8.91 0.18 5.53
N GLN A 95 9.27 -0.12 4.29
CA GLN A 95 10.63 0.06 3.78
C GLN A 95 10.58 0.67 2.38
N ARG A 96 11.42 1.69 2.12
CA ARG A 96 11.47 2.31 0.78
C ARG A 96 11.84 1.29 -0.32
N CYS A 97 12.63 0.28 0.05
CA CYS A 97 13.14 -0.74 -0.87
C CYS A 97 12.15 -1.85 -1.25
N ILE A 98 10.90 -1.81 -0.75
CA ILE A 98 9.84 -2.79 -1.14
C ILE A 98 8.78 -2.20 -2.07
N LYS A 99 9.02 -1.00 -2.61
CA LYS A 99 8.15 -0.42 -3.63
C LYS A 99 8.33 -1.21 -4.95
N PRO A 100 7.25 -1.63 -5.62
CA PRO A 100 7.34 -2.26 -6.95
C PRO A 100 8.11 -1.37 -7.94
N ILE A 101 8.86 -1.98 -8.85
CA ILE A 101 9.62 -1.24 -9.86
C ILE A 101 8.71 -0.69 -10.97
N LEU A 102 7.58 -1.35 -11.20
CA LEU A 102 6.56 -0.97 -12.18
C LEU A 102 5.18 -1.39 -11.67
N ALA A 103 4.20 -0.52 -11.88
CA ALA A 103 2.79 -0.82 -11.71
C ALA A 103 2.09 -0.75 -13.07
N ILE A 104 1.35 -1.79 -13.46
CA ILE A 104 0.54 -1.83 -14.69
C ILE A 104 -0.91 -1.60 -14.29
N VAL A 105 -1.33 -0.34 -14.36
CA VAL A 105 -2.67 0.09 -13.96
C VAL A 105 -3.59 0.04 -15.19
N ASP A 106 -4.19 -1.12 -15.41
CA ASP A 106 -5.05 -1.40 -16.56
C ASP A 106 -6.51 -1.57 -16.09
N PRO A 107 -7.45 -0.77 -16.61
CA PRO A 107 -8.85 -0.86 -16.21
C PRO A 107 -9.53 -2.18 -16.56
N ASP A 108 -9.00 -2.94 -17.51
CA ASP A 108 -9.55 -4.26 -17.85
C ASP A 108 -9.43 -5.24 -16.67
N ASN A 109 -8.41 -5.06 -15.81
CA ASN A 109 -8.18 -5.88 -14.63
C ASN A 109 -9.19 -5.66 -13.50
N ILE A 110 -10.02 -4.61 -13.57
CA ILE A 110 -11.07 -4.33 -12.58
C ILE A 110 -12.49 -4.50 -13.10
N LYS A 111 -12.67 -4.99 -14.34
CA LYS A 111 -13.99 -5.23 -14.95
C LYS A 111 -14.82 -6.23 -14.15
N SER A 112 -14.19 -7.29 -13.63
CA SER A 112 -14.85 -8.32 -12.82
C SER A 112 -14.93 -8.00 -11.33
N MET A 113 -14.43 -6.85 -10.88
CA MET A 113 -14.39 -6.52 -9.44
C MET A 113 -15.82 -6.39 -8.86
N PRO A 114 -16.20 -7.21 -7.87
CA PRO A 114 -17.55 -7.23 -7.30
C PRO A 114 -17.95 -5.90 -6.68
N ARG A 115 -19.27 -5.62 -6.66
CA ARG A 115 -19.83 -4.37 -6.10
C ARG A 115 -19.39 -4.10 -4.67
N ASN A 116 -19.40 -5.10 -3.78
CA ASN A 116 -18.97 -4.93 -2.40
C ASN A 116 -17.48 -4.57 -2.30
N VAL A 117 -16.63 -5.18 -3.14
CA VAL A 117 -15.22 -4.82 -3.21
C VAL A 117 -15.08 -3.37 -3.67
N ALA A 118 -15.82 -2.93 -4.68
CA ALA A 118 -15.81 -1.55 -5.16
C ALA A 118 -16.24 -0.54 -4.08
N ILE A 119 -17.21 -0.89 -3.24
CA ILE A 119 -17.65 -0.08 -2.10
C ILE A 119 -16.50 0.07 -1.11
N TYR A 120 -15.99 -1.05 -0.58
CA TYR A 120 -14.97 -1.02 0.47
C TYR A 120 -13.66 -0.41 -0.03
N SER A 121 -13.25 -0.76 -1.25
CA SER A 121 -12.04 -0.24 -1.87
C SER A 121 -12.16 1.25 -2.17
N GLY A 122 -13.32 1.74 -2.63
CA GLY A 122 -13.52 3.17 -2.84
C GLY A 122 -13.52 3.99 -1.54
N PHE A 123 -14.06 3.44 -0.45
CA PHE A 123 -13.93 4.04 0.89
C PHE A 123 -12.46 4.08 1.35
N ASP A 124 -11.70 3.03 1.06
CA ASP A 124 -10.26 2.98 1.35
C ASP A 124 -9.51 4.11 0.61
N VAL A 125 -9.79 4.33 -0.68
CA VAL A 125 -9.23 5.49 -1.43
C VAL A 125 -9.59 6.81 -0.76
N LEU A 126 -10.83 6.97 -0.32
CA LEU A 126 -11.30 8.20 0.34
C LEU A 126 -10.55 8.46 1.64
N CYS A 127 -10.44 7.44 2.50
CA CYS A 127 -9.69 7.52 3.75
C CYS A 127 -8.21 7.82 3.48
N HIS A 128 -7.58 7.10 2.55
CA HIS A 128 -6.20 7.35 2.16
C HIS A 128 -5.97 8.81 1.75
N ALA A 129 -6.78 9.33 0.83
CA ALA A 129 -6.61 10.68 0.30
C ALA A 129 -6.90 11.76 1.36
N LEU A 130 -7.98 11.61 2.13
CA LEU A 130 -8.37 12.55 3.16
C LEU A 130 -7.32 12.58 4.29
N GLU A 131 -6.96 11.43 4.85
CA GLU A 131 -6.00 11.35 5.95
C GLU A 131 -4.60 11.80 5.54
N SER A 132 -4.19 11.51 4.29
CA SER A 132 -2.94 12.01 3.71
C SER A 132 -2.92 13.54 3.66
N TYR A 133 -3.99 14.15 3.15
CA TYR A 133 -4.10 15.59 3.03
C TYR A 133 -4.20 16.29 4.39
N THR A 134 -4.89 15.69 5.36
CA THR A 134 -5.07 16.25 6.71
C THR A 134 -4.03 15.79 7.71
N ALA A 135 -3.01 15.04 7.28
CA ALA A 135 -1.93 14.59 8.15
C ALA A 135 -1.20 15.77 8.80
N LEU A 136 -0.58 15.50 9.96
CA LEU A 136 0.30 16.47 10.60
C LEU A 136 1.34 16.96 9.58
N PRO A 137 1.46 18.28 9.33
CA PRO A 137 2.37 18.82 8.34
C PRO A 137 3.81 18.37 8.55
N TYR A 138 4.50 18.03 7.47
CA TYR A 138 5.85 17.44 7.54
C TYR A 138 6.86 18.29 8.32
N ASN A 139 6.73 19.61 8.27
CA ASN A 139 7.59 20.55 8.98
C ASN A 139 7.33 20.63 10.49
N LYS A 140 6.17 20.14 10.96
CA LYS A 140 5.76 20.09 12.38
C LYS A 140 6.10 18.75 13.05
N ARG A 141 6.57 17.74 12.31
CA ARG A 141 6.96 16.46 12.90
C ARG A 141 8.22 16.61 13.76
N VAL A 142 8.10 16.21 15.02
CA VAL A 142 9.18 16.17 16.01
C VAL A 142 9.14 14.85 16.79
N PRO A 143 10.28 14.29 17.21
CA PRO A 143 11.65 14.75 16.90
C PRO A 143 12.01 14.54 15.42
N ARG A 144 12.89 15.37 14.89
CA ARG A 144 13.40 15.21 13.52
C ARG A 144 14.53 14.17 13.53
N PRO A 145 14.51 13.18 12.62
CA PRO A 145 15.63 12.24 12.48
C PRO A 145 16.92 13.01 12.21
N SER A 146 18.03 12.57 12.83
CA SER A 146 19.34 13.21 12.70
C SER A 146 19.89 13.17 11.27
N ARG A 147 19.42 12.24 10.44
CA ARG A 147 19.82 12.09 9.04
C ARG A 147 18.61 11.78 8.12
N PRO A 148 18.61 12.20 6.84
CA PRO A 148 17.50 11.98 5.91
C PRO A 148 17.16 10.49 5.63
N ASP A 149 18.15 9.60 5.70
CA ASP A 149 17.99 8.16 5.53
C ASP A 149 17.18 7.51 6.68
N LEU A 150 17.22 8.11 7.87
CA LEU A 150 16.45 7.67 9.04
C LEU A 150 15.00 8.19 9.05
N ARG A 151 14.60 8.98 8.05
CA ARG A 151 13.22 9.46 7.96
C ARG A 151 12.26 8.30 7.69
N PRO A 152 11.19 8.15 8.48
CA PRO A 152 10.20 7.11 8.23
C PRO A 152 9.60 7.25 6.83
N LEU A 153 9.03 6.17 6.29
CA LEU A 153 8.42 6.18 4.96
C LEU A 153 7.40 7.32 4.80
N TYR A 154 6.63 7.58 5.86
CA TYR A 154 5.60 8.61 5.88
C TYR A 154 6.05 9.83 6.68
N GLN A 155 6.03 11.00 6.05
CA GLN A 155 6.57 12.24 6.59
C GLN A 155 5.52 13.25 7.03
N GLY A 156 4.22 12.98 6.83
CA GLY A 156 3.16 13.98 7.00
C GLY A 156 2.83 14.72 5.71
N SER A 157 1.72 15.45 5.73
CA SER A 157 1.23 16.21 4.57
C SER A 157 2.31 17.18 4.09
N ASN A 158 2.43 17.29 2.76
CA ASN A 158 3.43 18.09 2.08
C ASN A 158 2.93 18.47 0.68
N PRO A 159 3.47 19.54 0.07
CA PRO A 159 2.96 20.04 -1.21
C PRO A 159 2.92 19.01 -2.35
N ILE A 160 3.81 18.01 -2.33
CA ILE A 160 3.84 16.96 -3.36
C ILE A 160 2.75 15.92 -3.11
N SER A 161 2.56 15.45 -1.87
CA SER A 161 1.46 14.51 -1.54
C SER A 161 0.09 15.14 -1.75
N ASP A 162 -0.02 16.45 -1.52
CA ASP A 162 -1.29 17.18 -1.57
C ASP A 162 -1.83 17.26 -2.99
N VAL A 163 -0.96 17.38 -4.01
CA VAL A 163 -1.37 17.32 -5.43
C VAL A 163 -2.13 16.03 -5.71
N TRP A 164 -1.57 14.88 -5.31
CA TRP A 164 -2.17 13.57 -5.56
C TRP A 164 -3.40 13.31 -4.69
N SER A 165 -3.34 13.74 -3.41
CA SER A 165 -4.44 13.53 -2.46
C SER A 165 -5.67 14.35 -2.87
N LEU A 166 -5.49 15.61 -3.25
CA LEU A 166 -6.58 16.47 -3.73
C LEU A 166 -7.18 15.95 -5.03
N GLU A 167 -6.37 15.44 -5.96
CA GLU A 167 -6.88 14.87 -7.20
C GLU A 167 -7.69 13.60 -6.95
N ALA A 168 -7.21 12.70 -6.09
CA ALA A 168 -7.98 11.52 -5.67
C ALA A 168 -9.33 11.93 -5.04
N LEU A 169 -9.36 12.96 -4.19
CA LEU A 169 -10.59 13.47 -3.58
C LEU A 169 -11.58 14.03 -4.62
N ARG A 170 -11.10 14.76 -5.64
CA ARG A 170 -11.94 15.25 -6.74
C ARG A 170 -12.56 14.11 -7.54
N ILE A 171 -11.74 13.12 -7.90
CA ILE A 171 -12.20 11.96 -8.66
C ILE A 171 -13.23 11.16 -7.84
N ILE A 172 -12.97 10.90 -6.57
CA ILE A 172 -13.94 10.22 -5.68
C ILE A 172 -15.26 10.99 -5.62
N GLY A 173 -15.21 12.31 -5.44
CA GLY A 173 -16.40 13.16 -5.37
C GLY A 173 -17.29 13.06 -6.61
N LYS A 174 -16.69 12.81 -7.78
CA LYS A 174 -17.40 12.70 -9.06
C LYS A 174 -17.82 11.26 -9.41
N TYR A 175 -16.96 10.26 -9.18
CA TYR A 175 -17.11 8.93 -9.79
C TYR A 175 -17.41 7.80 -8.82
N PHE A 176 -17.14 7.95 -7.52
CA PHE A 176 -17.25 6.82 -6.60
C PHE A 176 -18.68 6.25 -6.55
N ARG A 177 -19.69 7.10 -6.40
CA ARG A 177 -21.10 6.66 -6.39
C ARG A 177 -21.52 6.00 -7.70
N ARG A 178 -21.06 6.54 -8.84
CA ARG A 178 -21.31 5.98 -10.18
C ARG A 178 -20.72 4.57 -10.30
N SER A 179 -19.45 4.39 -9.93
CA SER A 179 -18.74 3.11 -10.01
C SER A 179 -19.33 1.98 -9.16
N VAL A 180 -20.13 2.34 -8.14
CA VAL A 180 -20.83 1.42 -7.22
C VAL A 180 -22.26 1.18 -7.68
N ALA A 181 -22.92 2.20 -8.24
CA ALA A 181 -24.28 2.13 -8.74
C ALA A 181 -24.36 1.30 -10.03
N ASP A 182 -23.37 1.43 -10.90
CA ASP A 182 -23.29 0.73 -12.18
C ASP A 182 -21.88 0.18 -12.41
N SER A 183 -21.75 -1.14 -12.43
CA SER A 183 -20.46 -1.81 -12.70
C SER A 183 -20.04 -1.74 -14.17
N SER A 184 -20.95 -1.38 -15.07
CA SER A 184 -20.69 -1.21 -16.50
C SER A 184 -20.27 0.23 -16.89
N ASP A 185 -20.33 1.17 -15.95
CA ASP A 185 -19.83 2.54 -16.15
C ASP A 185 -18.29 2.56 -16.21
N GLU A 186 -17.73 2.26 -17.39
CA GLU A 186 -16.29 2.12 -17.61
C GLU A 186 -15.52 3.38 -17.24
N GLU A 187 -16.07 4.56 -17.53
CA GLU A 187 -15.46 5.85 -17.17
C GLU A 187 -15.31 5.95 -15.65
N ALA A 188 -16.37 5.68 -14.89
CA ALA A 188 -16.31 5.77 -13.44
C ALA A 188 -15.35 4.72 -12.84
N ARG A 189 -15.33 3.50 -13.39
CA ARG A 189 -14.44 2.43 -12.96
C ARG A 189 -12.97 2.76 -13.19
N GLN A 190 -12.63 3.22 -14.40
CA GLN A 190 -11.30 3.69 -14.78
C GLN A 190 -10.81 4.82 -13.89
N ASN A 191 -11.68 5.81 -13.67
CA ASN A 191 -11.34 6.95 -12.82
C ASN A 191 -11.12 6.53 -11.36
N MET A 192 -11.93 5.60 -10.82
CA MET A 192 -11.69 5.09 -9.46
C MET A 192 -10.38 4.31 -9.35
N LEU A 193 -9.97 3.57 -10.39
CA LEU A 193 -8.65 2.93 -10.42
C LEU A 193 -7.53 3.96 -10.39
N LEU A 194 -7.64 5.02 -11.20
CA LEU A 194 -6.69 6.13 -11.19
C LEU A 194 -6.65 6.85 -9.83
N ALA A 195 -7.81 7.09 -9.21
CA ALA A 195 -7.89 7.67 -7.87
C ALA A 195 -7.18 6.81 -6.82
N SER A 196 -7.29 5.48 -6.91
CA SER A 196 -6.56 4.56 -6.03
C SER A 196 -5.04 4.71 -6.17
N THR A 197 -4.54 4.77 -7.40
CA THR A 197 -3.12 5.00 -7.66
C THR A 197 -2.66 6.38 -7.15
N PHE A 198 -3.45 7.44 -7.39
CA PHE A 198 -3.14 8.78 -6.87
C PHE A 198 -3.13 8.83 -5.34
N ALA A 199 -4.13 8.24 -4.69
CA ALA A 199 -4.15 8.13 -3.25
C ALA A 199 -2.89 7.37 -2.75
N GLY A 200 -2.54 6.25 -3.40
CA GLY A 200 -1.33 5.48 -3.16
C GLY A 200 -0.04 6.31 -3.20
N VAL A 201 0.11 7.18 -4.21
CA VAL A 201 1.25 8.10 -4.31
C VAL A 201 1.21 9.18 -3.23
N GLY A 202 0.02 9.72 -2.93
CA GLY A 202 -0.19 10.72 -1.89
C GLY A 202 0.16 10.20 -0.50
N PHE A 203 -0.59 9.22 -0.01
CA PHE A 203 -0.39 8.64 1.33
C PHE A 203 0.94 7.89 1.43
N GLY A 204 1.47 7.36 0.32
CA GLY A 204 2.80 6.76 0.25
C GLY A 204 3.92 7.71 0.72
N ASN A 205 3.68 9.03 0.67
CA ASN A 205 4.58 10.07 1.18
C ASN A 205 4.10 10.68 2.50
N ALA A 206 2.81 11.01 2.62
CA ALA A 206 2.28 11.69 3.81
C ALA A 206 1.99 10.74 4.98
N GLY A 207 1.53 9.53 4.66
CA GLY A 207 0.96 8.56 5.59
C GLY A 207 -0.54 8.74 5.80
N VAL A 208 -1.06 7.91 6.69
CA VAL A 208 -2.44 7.91 7.20
C VAL A 208 -2.42 8.09 8.72
N HIS A 209 -3.58 8.30 9.34
CA HIS A 209 -3.66 8.56 10.76
C HIS A 209 -4.76 7.76 11.47
N LEU A 210 -5.68 8.43 12.16
CA LEU A 210 -6.58 7.82 13.14
C LEU A 210 -7.50 6.75 12.55
N CYS A 211 -8.08 6.93 11.35
CA CYS A 211 -9.03 5.95 10.81
C CYS A 211 -8.33 4.63 10.50
N HIS A 212 -7.14 4.70 9.89
CA HIS A 212 -6.31 3.51 9.67
C HIS A 212 -5.76 2.92 10.98
N GLY A 213 -5.33 3.75 11.93
CA GLY A 213 -4.85 3.28 13.22
C GLY A 213 -5.90 2.49 14.00
N LEU A 214 -7.16 2.93 13.94
CA LEU A 214 -8.30 2.27 14.56
C LEU A 214 -8.82 1.05 13.77
N SER A 215 -8.54 0.94 12.47
CA SER A 215 -8.99 -0.19 11.66
C SER A 215 -8.11 -1.44 11.82
N TYR A 216 -6.83 -1.28 12.19
CA TYR A 216 -5.90 -2.40 12.34
C TYR A 216 -6.27 -3.45 13.40
N PRO A 217 -6.89 -3.10 14.54
CA PRO A 217 -7.40 -4.08 15.51
C PRO A 217 -8.80 -4.63 15.17
N ILE A 218 -9.49 -4.11 14.13
CA ILE A 218 -10.83 -4.58 13.75
C ILE A 218 -10.67 -5.78 12.78
N ARG A 219 -11.33 -6.89 13.10
CA ARG A 219 -11.44 -8.09 12.24
C ARG A 219 -12.82 -8.20 11.60
#